data_AF-A0A6V7J409-F1
#
_entry.id   AF-A0A6V7J409-F1
#
_cell.length_a   1.000
_cell.length_b   1.000
_cell.length_c   1.000
_cell.angle_alpha   90.00
_cell.angle_beta   90.00
_cell.angle_gamma   90.00
#
_symmetry.space_group_name_H-M   'P 1'
#
loop_
_entity.id
_entity.type
_entity.pdbx_description
1 polymer ?
#
loop_
_entity_poly.entity_id
_entity_poly.type
_entity_poly.pdbx_seq_one_letter_code
_entity_poly.pdbx_strand_id
1 'polypeptide(L)'
;VFAEEYPQVNVINYSPGPVETDMLKALIGTTIDEDVRRRIGGIRDREKQLTPEQTINRLIDILREQKYKSGDYVDYYNDISDYPLEP
;
A
#
# COMPACT_ATOMS: atom_id res chain seq x y z
N VAL A 1 -2.25 -3.80 18.91
CA VAL A 1 -3.28 -3.14 19.75
C VAL A 1 -4.72 -3.44 19.28
N PHE A 2 -5.31 -2.88 18.21
CA PHE A 2 -6.71 -3.27 17.84
C PHE A 2 -6.90 -4.74 17.44
N ALA A 3 -6.00 -5.29 16.61
CA ALA A 3 -6.06 -6.69 16.17
C ALA A 3 -5.89 -7.70 17.34
N GLU A 4 -5.15 -7.32 18.38
CA GLU A 4 -4.93 -8.14 19.57
C GLU A 4 -6.11 -8.05 20.55
N GLU A 5 -6.73 -6.87 20.65
CA GLU A 5 -7.90 -6.63 21.52
C GLU A 5 -9.17 -7.32 21.00
N TYR A 6 -9.30 -7.49 19.67
CA TYR A 6 -10.47 -8.06 19.02
C TYR A 6 -10.08 -9.20 18.06
N PRO A 7 -9.68 -10.39 18.56
CA PRO A 7 -9.17 -11.49 17.75
C PRO A 7 -10.18 -12.08 16.75
N GLN A 8 -11.47 -11.81 16.93
CA GLN A 8 -12.54 -12.16 15.99
C GLN A 8 -12.62 -11.23 14.77
N VAL A 9 -11.92 -10.09 14.81
CA VAL A 9 -11.87 -9.13 13.70
C VAL A 9 -10.56 -9.33 12.94
N ASN A 10 -10.67 -9.56 11.64
CA ASN A 10 -9.50 -9.59 10.76
C ASN A 10 -9.12 -8.17 10.35
N VAL A 11 -7.86 -7.77 10.62
CA VAL A 11 -7.36 -6.41 10.42
C VAL A 11 -6.15 -6.45 9.49
N ILE A 12 -6.05 -5.50 8.57
CA ILE A 12 -4.89 -5.35 7.69
C ILE A 12 -4.52 -3.87 7.55
N ASN A 13 -3.21 -3.58 7.50
CA ASN A 13 -2.70 -2.26 7.17
C ASN A 13 -2.07 -2.31 5.77
N TYR A 14 -2.85 -1.96 4.74
CA TYR A 14 -2.41 -2.06 3.35
C TYR A 14 -1.80 -0.74 2.84
N SER A 15 -0.57 -0.79 2.35
CA SER A 15 0.09 0.30 1.63
C SER A 15 -0.09 0.10 0.11
N PRO A 16 -0.83 0.98 -0.57
CA PRO A 16 -1.19 0.81 -1.98
C PRO A 16 -0.09 1.20 -2.96
N GLY A 17 1.07 1.66 -2.48
CA GLY A 17 2.10 2.28 -3.30
C GLY A 17 1.70 3.69 -3.81
N PRO A 18 2.49 4.29 -4.72
CA PRO A 18 2.17 5.59 -5.31
C PRO A 18 1.07 5.46 -6.37
N VAL A 19 -0.17 5.82 -6.02
CA VAL A 19 -1.34 5.68 -6.89
C VAL A 19 -1.65 6.99 -7.61
N GLU A 20 -1.95 6.91 -8.91
CA GLU A 20 -2.42 8.03 -9.73
C GLU A 20 -3.80 8.53 -9.27
N THR A 21 -3.79 9.34 -8.22
CA THR A 21 -4.97 9.96 -7.61
C THR A 21 -4.74 11.46 -7.46
N ASP A 22 -5.82 12.19 -7.17
CA ASP A 22 -5.71 13.61 -6.90
C ASP A 22 -4.89 13.90 -5.63
N MET A 23 -4.84 12.96 -4.68
CA MET A 23 -3.95 13.06 -3.52
C MET A 23 -2.48 13.12 -3.93
N LEU A 24 -2.03 12.26 -4.84
CA LEU A 24 -0.65 12.25 -5.32
C LEU A 24 -0.33 13.52 -6.12
N LYS A 25 -1.28 13.99 -6.95
CA LYS A 25 -1.15 15.27 -7.68
C LYS A 25 -1.03 16.46 -6.71
N ALA A 26 -1.86 16.50 -5.69
CA ALA A 26 -1.85 17.55 -4.67
C ALA A 26 -0.52 17.56 -3.89
N LEU A 27 0.01 16.39 -3.53
CA LEU A 27 1.29 16.27 -2.85
C LEU A 27 2.45 16.85 -3.68
N ILE A 28 2.50 16.53 -4.98
CA ILE A 28 3.50 17.09 -5.90
C ILE A 28 3.37 18.61 -5.99
N GLY A 29 2.13 19.13 -6.07
CA GLY A 29 1.86 20.55 -6.24
C GLY A 29 2.05 21.40 -4.98
N THR A 30 1.91 20.81 -3.79
CA THR A 30 1.85 21.57 -2.52
C THR A 30 3.02 21.31 -1.57
N THR A 31 3.80 20.25 -1.75
CA THR A 31 4.95 19.97 -0.87
C THR A 31 5.94 21.12 -0.86
N ILE A 32 6.30 21.60 0.32
CA ILE A 32 7.28 22.70 0.52
C ILE A 32 8.71 22.15 0.48
N ASP A 33 8.89 20.89 0.87
CA ASP A 33 10.18 20.20 0.84
C ASP A 33 10.58 19.87 -0.62
N GLU A 34 11.69 20.45 -1.06
CA GLU A 34 12.21 20.31 -2.43
C GLU A 34 12.74 18.90 -2.72
N ASP A 35 13.28 18.21 -1.72
CA ASP A 35 13.79 16.85 -1.87
C ASP A 35 12.64 15.87 -2.06
N VAL A 36 11.56 16.05 -1.30
CA VAL A 36 10.29 15.32 -1.46
C VAL A 36 9.69 15.63 -2.84
N ARG A 37 9.63 16.92 -3.23
CA ARG A 37 9.13 17.30 -4.57
C ARG A 37 9.90 16.61 -5.68
N ARG A 38 11.24 16.58 -5.61
CA ARG A 38 12.11 15.96 -6.61
C ARG A 38 11.93 14.44 -6.64
N ARG A 39 11.87 13.78 -5.49
CA ARG A 39 11.70 12.32 -5.40
C ARG A 39 10.34 11.89 -5.97
N ILE A 40 9.26 12.59 -5.61
CA ILE A 40 7.90 12.27 -6.05
C ILE A 40 7.68 12.69 -7.52
N GLY A 41 8.23 13.83 -7.95
CA GLY A 41 8.28 14.21 -9.37
C GLY A 41 8.94 13.12 -10.22
N GLY A 42 10.06 12.57 -9.76
CA GLY A 42 10.71 11.44 -10.44
C GLY A 42 9.91 10.12 -10.44
N ILE A 43 8.90 9.95 -9.58
CA ILE A 43 7.97 8.81 -9.66
C ILE A 43 6.98 9.04 -10.81
N ARG A 44 6.49 10.27 -10.97
CA ARG A 44 5.64 10.69 -12.09
C ARG A 44 6.36 10.58 -13.43
N ASP A 45 7.56 11.15 -13.52
CA ASP A 45 8.30 11.24 -14.79
C ASP A 45 8.80 9.88 -15.31
N ARG A 46 8.86 8.87 -14.43
CA ARG A 46 9.26 7.50 -14.78
C ARG A 46 8.07 6.54 -14.95
N GLU A 47 6.84 7.05 -14.97
CA GLU A 47 5.60 6.26 -15.07
C GLU A 47 5.52 5.12 -14.03
N LYS A 48 6.12 5.33 -12.84
CA LYS A 48 6.13 4.32 -11.77
C LYS A 48 4.89 4.38 -10.88
N GLN A 49 3.88 5.15 -11.27
CA GLN A 49 2.62 5.26 -10.54
C GLN A 49 1.72 4.08 -10.90
N LEU A 50 0.98 3.59 -9.91
CA LEU A 50 -0.03 2.56 -10.09
C LEU A 50 -1.36 3.21 -10.44
N THR A 51 -2.15 2.57 -11.31
CA THR A 51 -3.55 2.92 -11.44
C THR A 51 -4.33 2.50 -10.19
N PRO A 52 -5.44 3.16 -9.86
CA PRO A 52 -6.33 2.69 -8.79
C PRO A 52 -6.76 1.23 -8.97
N GLU A 53 -7.01 0.82 -10.21
CA GLU A 53 -7.40 -0.56 -10.52
C GLU A 53 -6.29 -1.57 -10.20
N GLN A 54 -5.03 -1.26 -10.52
CA GLN A 54 -3.90 -2.14 -10.20
C GLN A 54 -3.78 -2.41 -8.70
N THR A 55 -3.80 -1.35 -7.87
CA THR A 55 -3.67 -1.52 -6.42
C THR A 55 -4.90 -2.20 -5.79
N ILE A 56 -6.11 -1.92 -6.28
CA ILE A 56 -7.32 -2.56 -5.76
C ILE A 56 -7.37 -4.04 -6.13
N ASN A 57 -7.01 -4.42 -7.36
CA ASN A 57 -6.95 -5.83 -7.74
C ASN A 57 -5.95 -6.59 -6.86
N ARG A 58 -4.78 -6.00 -6.57
CA ARG A 58 -3.80 -6.57 -5.64
C ARG A 58 -4.38 -6.74 -4.23
N LEU A 59 -5.06 -5.74 -3.70
CA LEU A 59 -5.70 -5.82 -2.38
C LEU A 59 -6.77 -6.93 -2.34
N ILE A 60 -7.59 -7.05 -3.39
CA ILE A 60 -8.60 -8.11 -3.50
C ILE A 60 -7.93 -9.49 -3.44
N ASP A 61 -6.82 -9.69 -4.14
CA ASP A 61 -6.09 -10.96 -4.12
C ASP A 61 -5.50 -11.26 -2.73
N ILE A 62 -4.90 -10.25 -2.07
CA ILE A 62 -4.42 -10.38 -0.68
C ILE A 62 -5.55 -10.79 0.27
N LEU A 63 -6.72 -10.15 0.17
CA LEU A 63 -7.89 -10.44 1.00
C LEU A 63 -8.51 -11.82 0.71
N ARG A 64 -8.38 -12.33 -0.52
CA ARG A 64 -8.82 -13.68 -0.90
C ARG A 64 -7.87 -14.76 -0.39
N GLU A 65 -6.56 -14.52 -0.52
CA GLU A 65 -5.54 -15.48 -0.11
C GLU A 65 -5.34 -15.54 1.39
N GLN A 66 -5.53 -14.42 2.10
CA GLN A 66 -5.41 -14.28 3.56
C GLN A 66 -4.10 -14.86 4.15
N LYS A 67 -3.01 -14.78 3.40
CA LYS A 67 -1.67 -15.20 3.85
C LYS A 67 -0.99 -14.11 4.68
N TYR A 68 -1.70 -13.51 5.62
CA TYR A 68 -1.17 -12.49 6.53
C TYR A 68 -1.78 -12.70 7.92
N LYS A 69 -1.11 -12.21 8.97
CA LYS A 69 -1.65 -12.22 10.33
C LYS A 69 -2.48 -10.96 10.56
N SER A 70 -3.55 -11.09 11.34
CA SER A 70 -4.38 -9.93 11.69
C SER A 70 -3.51 -8.85 12.36
N GLY A 71 -3.54 -7.64 11.78
CA GLY A 71 -2.72 -6.50 12.19
C GLY A 71 -1.45 -6.28 11.35
N ASP A 72 -1.09 -7.19 10.46
CA ASP A 72 0.11 -7.06 9.63
C ASP A 72 0.07 -5.83 8.72
N TYR A 73 1.28 -5.34 8.42
CA TYR A 73 1.53 -4.35 7.37
C TYR A 73 1.83 -5.07 6.05
N VAL A 74 1.07 -4.72 5.01
CA VAL A 74 1.21 -5.31 3.67
C VAL A 74 1.40 -4.21 2.64
N ASP A 75 2.54 -4.20 1.95
CA ASP A 75 2.79 -3.27 0.86
C ASP A 75 2.45 -3.89 -0.50
N TYR A 76 2.00 -3.08 -1.45
CA TYR A 76 1.74 -3.50 -2.83
C TYR A 76 2.92 -4.29 -3.43
N TYR A 77 4.15 -3.88 -3.12
CA TYR A 77 5.36 -4.48 -3.68
C TYR A 77 5.89 -5.70 -2.90
N ASN A 78 5.31 -6.04 -1.74
CA ASN A 78 5.66 -7.29 -1.05
C ASN A 78 5.11 -8.49 -1.81
N ASP A 79 5.88 -9.58 -1.88
CA ASP A 79 5.33 -10.83 -2.35
C ASP A 79 4.39 -11.39 -1.26
N ILE A 80 3.28 -12.01 -1.66
CA ILE A 80 2.40 -12.69 -0.71
C ILE A 80 3.15 -13.88 -0.08
N SER A 81 4.17 -14.42 -0.78
CA SER A 81 5.05 -15.46 -0.25
C SER A 81 6.00 -14.99 0.87
N ASP A 82 6.16 -13.67 1.06
CA ASP A 82 7.01 -13.09 2.12
C ASP A 82 6.38 -13.22 3.53
N TYR A 83 5.11 -13.61 3.62
CA TYR A 83 4.40 -13.80 4.88
C TYR A 83 4.32 -15.29 5.22
N PRO A 84 5.06 -15.76 6.24
CA PRO A 84 5.05 -17.17 6.60
C PRO A 84 3.68 -17.58 7.14
N LEU A 85 3.13 -18.65 6.56
CA LEU A 85 2.03 -19.40 7.15
C LEU A 85 2.52 -19.94 8.50
N GLU A 86 1.94 -19.49 9.61
CA GLU A 86 2.11 -20.24 10.86
C GLU A 86 1.38 -21.58 10.75
N PRO A 87 1.91 -22.64 11.41
CA PRO A 87 1.30 -23.97 11.40
C PRO A 87 -0.09 -24.03 12.05
#